data_AF-A0A7V8WCU2-F1
#
_entry.id   AF-A0A7V8WCU2-F1
#
_cell.length_a   1.000
_cell.length_b   1.000
_cell.length_c   1.000
_cell.angle_alpha   90.00
_cell.angle_beta   90.00
_cell.angle_gamma   90.00
#
_symmetry.space_group_name_H-M   'P 1'
#
loop_
_entity.id
_entity.type
_entity.pdbx_description
1 polymer ?
#
loop_
_entity_poly.entity_id
_entity_poly.type
_entity_poly.pdbx_seq_one_letter_code
_entity_poly.pdbx_strand_id
1 'polypeptide(L)'
;MTTLEHREAANKRIQELIAIVRQEPESDLRNALLEECEALARAAAAFHMEGIRFRSYNVDRLLRRPEMQLPPAAAEAFADMRRSLEGAGFHTRSHQAPT
;
A
#
# COMPACT_ATOMS: atom_id res chain seq x y z
N MET A 1 -10.78 15.01 -8.40
CA MET A 1 -9.89 14.96 -7.23
C MET A 1 -8.63 15.74 -7.55
N THR A 2 -8.18 16.55 -6.60
CA THR A 2 -6.90 17.25 -6.61
C THR A 2 -5.78 16.33 -6.13
N THR A 3 -4.52 16.73 -6.31
CA THR A 3 -3.36 16.00 -5.78
C THR A 3 -3.45 15.79 -4.27
N LEU A 4 -3.97 16.77 -3.51
CA LEU A 4 -4.15 16.66 -2.06
C LEU A 4 -5.20 15.61 -1.71
N GLU A 5 -6.37 15.66 -2.37
CA GLU A 5 -7.44 14.67 -2.17
C GLU A 5 -6.96 13.25 -2.52
N HIS A 6 -6.11 13.10 -3.54
CA HIS A 6 -5.49 11.81 -3.88
C HIS A 6 -4.53 11.29 -2.81
N ARG A 7 -3.73 12.16 -2.19
CA ARG A 7 -2.84 11.79 -1.07
C ARG A 7 -3.64 11.37 0.17
N GLU A 8 -4.69 12.12 0.49
CA GLU A 8 -5.59 11.80 1.60
C GLU A 8 -6.32 10.47 1.36
N ALA A 9 -6.79 10.23 0.13
CA ALA A 9 -7.39 8.96 -0.25
C ALA A 9 -6.40 7.79 -0.11
N ALA A 10 -5.16 7.94 -0.59
CA ALA A 10 -4.12 6.92 -0.43
C ALA A 10 -3.87 6.59 1.04
N ASN A 11 -3.76 7.62 1.88
CA ASN A 11 -3.58 7.47 3.34
C ASN A 11 -4.78 6.78 3.99
N LYS A 12 -6.01 7.12 3.59
CA LYS A 12 -7.21 6.45 4.10
C LYS A 12 -7.20 4.96 3.76
N ARG A 13 -6.91 4.60 2.51
CA ARG A 13 -6.93 3.22 2.04
C ARG A 13 -5.86 2.35 2.70
N ILE A 14 -4.69 2.90 3.02
CA ILE A 14 -3.69 2.14 3.76
C ILE A 14 -4.09 1.93 5.23
N GLN A 15 -4.78 2.89 5.87
CA GLN A 15 -5.32 2.69 7.21
C GLN A 15 -6.43 1.62 7.23
N GLU A 16 -7.28 1.58 6.19
CA GLU A 16 -8.27 0.50 6.01
C GLU A 16 -7.58 -0.87 5.92
N LEU A 17 -6.52 -0.99 5.11
CA LEU A 17 -5.74 -2.23 5.02
C LEU A 17 -5.12 -2.63 6.36
N ILE A 18 -4.52 -1.69 7.09
CA ILE A 18 -3.95 -1.91 8.43
C ILE A 18 -5.04 -2.44 9.39
N ALA A 19 -6.23 -1.83 9.37
CA ALA A 19 -7.34 -2.25 10.21
C ALA A 19 -7.81 -3.67 9.90
N ILE A 20 -7.85 -4.06 8.62
CA ILE A 20 -8.18 -5.42 8.19
C ILE A 20 -7.14 -6.41 8.70
N VAL A 21 -5.84 -6.16 8.44
CA VAL A 21 -4.76 -7.07 8.85
C VAL A 21 -4.70 -7.26 10.38
N ARG A 22 -5.05 -6.23 11.15
CA ARG A 22 -5.11 -6.31 12.63
C ARG A 22 -6.22 -7.21 13.15
N GLN A 23 -7.27 -7.47 12.37
CA GLN A 23 -8.35 -8.38 12.77
C GLN A 23 -7.96 -9.85 12.60
N GLU A 24 -6.93 -10.14 11.81
CA GLU A 24 -6.44 -11.50 11.65
C GLU A 24 -5.73 -12.02 12.91
N PRO A 25 -5.80 -13.33 13.16
CA PRO A 25 -5.04 -13.98 14.21
C PRO A 25 -3.55 -13.62 14.15
N GLU A 26 -2.96 -13.43 15.32
CA GLU A 26 -1.54 -13.11 15.40
C GLU A 26 -0.70 -14.26 14.83
N SER A 27 0.22 -13.90 13.95
CA SER A 27 1.21 -14.81 13.36
C SER A 27 2.39 -13.98 12.87
N ASP A 28 3.56 -14.60 12.70
CA ASP A 28 4.75 -13.93 12.17
C ASP A 28 4.48 -13.30 10.80
N LEU A 29 3.71 -13.99 9.96
CA LEU A 29 3.38 -13.51 8.63
C LEU A 29 2.45 -12.29 8.69
N ARG A 30 1.42 -12.34 9.54
CA ARG A 30 0.50 -11.22 9.78
C ARG A 30 1.23 -10.02 10.36
N ASN A 31 2.14 -10.24 11.31
CA ASN A 31 2.94 -9.17 11.92
C ASN A 31 3.92 -8.54 10.91
N ALA A 32 4.56 -9.33 10.06
CA ALA A 32 5.41 -8.83 8.99
C ALA A 32 4.61 -7.99 7.97
N LEU A 33 3.42 -8.43 7.58
CA LEU A 33 2.54 -7.64 6.72
C LEU A 33 2.11 -6.33 7.38
N LEU A 34 1.77 -6.38 8.66
CA LEU A 34 1.38 -5.20 9.42
C LEU A 34 2.52 -4.16 9.49
N GLU A 35 3.74 -4.60 9.75
CA GLU A 35 4.93 -3.73 9.77
C GLU A 35 5.15 -3.04 8.41
N GLU A 36 5.07 -3.80 7.31
CA GLU A 36 5.23 -3.26 5.96
C GLU A 36 4.11 -2.26 5.61
N CYS A 37 2.87 -2.54 6.01
CA CYS A 37 1.74 -1.60 5.84
C CYS A 37 1.95 -0.30 6.64
N GLU A 38 2.37 -0.38 7.90
CA GLU A 38 2.63 0.81 8.72
C GLU A 38 3.83 1.62 8.18
N ALA A 39 4.88 0.95 7.70
CA ALA A 39 6.01 1.59 7.05
C ALA A 39 5.61 2.27 5.73
N LEU A 40 4.76 1.62 4.93
CA LEU A 40 4.21 2.19 3.71
C LEU A 40 3.34 3.41 4.01
N ALA A 41 2.54 3.40 5.09
CA ALA A 41 1.74 4.55 5.50
C ALA A 41 2.61 5.76 5.85
N ARG A 42 3.71 5.55 6.59
CA ARG A 42 4.69 6.61 6.87
C ARG A 42 5.34 7.14 5.59
N ALA A 43 5.70 6.26 4.66
CA ALA A 43 6.29 6.66 3.39
C ALA A 43 5.30 7.44 2.51
N ALA A 44 4.03 7.03 2.46
CA ALA A 44 2.96 7.72 1.73
C ALA A 44 2.69 9.12 2.31
N ALA A 45 2.61 9.24 3.64
CA ALA A 45 2.45 10.52 4.33
C ALA A 45 3.62 11.49 4.05
N ALA A 46 4.84 10.98 3.99
CA ALA A 46 6.04 11.76 3.65
C ALA A 46 6.23 11.95 2.13
N PHE A 47 5.38 11.35 1.30
CA PHE A 47 5.54 11.29 -0.16
C PHE A 47 6.94 10.80 -0.60
N HIS A 48 7.52 9.88 0.18
CA HIS A 48 8.88 9.38 0.00
C HIS A 48 8.92 8.27 -1.06
N MET A 49 9.21 8.66 -2.31
CA MET A 49 9.08 7.83 -3.51
C MET A 49 9.67 6.42 -3.40
N GLU A 50 10.94 6.33 -3.00
CA GLU A 50 11.66 5.05 -2.87
C GLU A 50 11.05 4.16 -1.78
N GLY A 51 10.58 4.80 -0.70
CA GLY A 51 9.92 4.11 0.41
C GLY A 51 8.57 3.54 -0.03
N ILE A 52 7.77 4.35 -0.73
CA ILE A 52 6.50 3.90 -1.27
C ILE A 52 6.72 2.74 -2.25
N ARG A 53 7.70 2.83 -3.14
CA ARG A 53 8.01 1.78 -4.13
C ARG A 53 8.41 0.47 -3.45
N PHE A 54 9.40 0.53 -2.56
CA PHE A 54 9.92 -0.66 -1.89
C PHE A 54 8.85 -1.33 -1.01
N ARG A 55 8.15 -0.55 -0.19
CA ARG A 55 7.14 -1.09 0.73
C ARG A 55 5.90 -1.60 -0.02
N SER A 56 5.48 -0.93 -1.11
CA SER A 56 4.40 -1.43 -1.96
C SER A 56 4.73 -2.79 -2.56
N TYR A 57 5.98 -3.01 -3.00
CA TYR A 57 6.42 -4.33 -3.47
C TYR A 57 6.34 -5.39 -2.36
N ASN A 58 6.80 -5.08 -1.16
CA ASN A 58 6.76 -6.03 -0.04
C ASN A 58 5.32 -6.39 0.36
N VAL A 59 4.43 -5.39 0.46
CA VAL A 59 3.01 -5.60 0.77
C VAL A 59 2.36 -6.47 -0.31
N ASP A 60 2.53 -6.16 -1.61
CA ASP A 60 1.97 -6.98 -2.69
C ASP A 60 2.48 -8.43 -2.63
N ARG A 61 3.78 -8.62 -2.37
CA ARG A 61 4.39 -9.95 -2.23
C ARG A 61 3.82 -10.73 -1.04
N LEU A 62 3.58 -10.08 0.09
CA LEU A 62 3.03 -10.72 1.29
C LEU A 62 1.54 -11.03 1.14
N LEU A 63 0.76 -10.14 0.52
CA LEU A 63 -0.66 -10.36 0.21
C LEU A 63 -0.90 -11.55 -0.72
N ARG A 64 0.08 -11.91 -1.56
CA ARG A 64 -0.01 -13.04 -2.50
C ARG A 64 0.44 -14.37 -1.90
N ARG A 65 0.92 -14.40 -0.65
CA ARG A 65 1.34 -15.65 -0.03
C ARG A 65 0.13 -16.56 0.23
N PRO A 66 0.17 -17.85 -0.13
CA PRO A 66 -0.96 -18.77 0.07
C PRO A 66 -1.42 -18.89 1.52
N GLU A 67 -0.51 -18.69 2.48
CA GLU A 67 -0.78 -18.75 3.92
C GLU A 67 -1.50 -17.49 4.43
N MET A 68 -1.52 -16.41 3.64
CA MET A 68 -2.20 -15.17 3.97
C MET A 68 -3.66 -15.25 3.52
N GLN A 69 -4.55 -15.61 4.44
CA GLN A 69 -5.99 -15.68 4.19
C GLN A 69 -6.67 -14.39 4.63
N LEU A 70 -6.53 -13.34 3.82
CA LEU A 70 -7.23 -12.07 4.06
C LEU A 70 -8.55 -12.01 3.31
N PRO A 71 -9.54 -11.24 3.81
CA PRO A 71 -10.74 -10.96 3.04
C PRO A 71 -10.39 -10.20 1.75
N PRO A 72 -11.18 -10.33 0.66
CA PRO A 72 -10.95 -9.64 -0.61
C PRO A 72 -10.76 -8.12 -0.47
N ALA A 73 -11.41 -7.52 0.53
CA ALA A 73 -11.29 -6.12 0.90
C ALA A 73 -9.83 -5.67 1.15
N ALA A 74 -8.93 -6.55 1.60
CA ALA A 74 -7.52 -6.22 1.79
C ALA A 74 -6.82 -5.93 0.45
N ALA A 75 -7.03 -6.81 -0.54
CA ALA A 75 -6.46 -6.63 -1.87
C ALA A 75 -7.07 -5.41 -2.59
N GLU A 76 -8.37 -5.17 -2.39
CA GLU A 76 -9.05 -3.98 -2.90
C GLU A 76 -8.51 -2.70 -2.29
N ALA A 77 -8.37 -2.62 -0.97
CA ALA A 77 -7.79 -1.48 -0.27
C ALA A 77 -6.37 -1.17 -0.76
N PHE A 78 -5.54 -2.20 -0.94
CA PHE A 78 -4.19 -2.05 -1.49
C PHE A 78 -4.22 -1.55 -2.95
N ALA A 79 -5.10 -2.07 -3.79
CA ALA A 79 -5.25 -1.61 -5.17
C ALA A 79 -5.73 -0.16 -5.27
N ASP A 80 -6.71 0.23 -4.44
CA ASP A 80 -7.23 1.60 -4.36
C ASP A 80 -6.19 2.59 -3.84
N MET A 81 -5.37 2.17 -2.87
CA MET A 81 -4.25 2.95 -2.38
C MET A 81 -3.25 3.26 -3.51
N ARG A 82 -2.88 2.25 -4.31
CA ARG A 82 -1.99 2.45 -5.48
C ARG A 82 -2.59 3.40 -6.51
N ARG A 83 -3.87 3.22 -6.86
CA ARG A 83 -4.59 4.14 -7.77
C ARG A 83 -4.60 5.58 -7.26
N SER A 84 -4.80 5.75 -5.95
CA SER A 84 -4.81 7.07 -5.32
C SER A 84 -3.43 7.71 -5.34
N LEU A 85 -2.36 6.94 -5.08
CA LEU A 85 -0.99 7.41 -5.22
C LEU A 85 -0.68 7.83 -6.67
N GLU A 86 -1.08 7.04 -7.67
CA GLU A 86 -0.93 7.38 -9.09
C GLU A 86 -1.63 8.70 -9.44
N GLY A 87 -2.87 8.90 -8.94
CA GLY A 87 -3.59 10.18 -9.08
C GLY A 87 -2.92 11.36 -8.36
N ALA A 88 -2.11 11.09 -7.33
CA ALA A 88 -1.29 12.09 -6.66
C ALA A 88 0.05 12.38 -7.37
N GLY A 89 0.30 11.77 -8.54
CA GLY A 89 1.53 11.93 -9.33
C GLY A 89 2.62 10.90 -9.00
N PHE A 90 2.30 9.85 -8.23
CA PHE A 90 3.22 8.74 -7.98
C PHE A 90 3.16 7.73 -9.13
N HIS A 91 3.95 7.96 -10.18
CA HIS A 91 4.10 7.00 -11.27
C HIS A 91 5.31 6.09 -10.98
N THR A 92 5.05 4.80 -10.74
CA THR A 92 6.11 3.79 -10.52
C THR A 92 6.80 3.36 -11.81
N ARG A 93 6.20 3.66 -12.97
CA ARG A 93 6.83 3.44 -14.27
C ARG A 93 7.83 4.58 -14.48
N SER A 94 9.11 4.25 -14.49
CA SER A 94 10.11 5.14 -15.09
C SER A 94 9.61 5.49 -16.49
N HIS A 95 9.44 6.76 -16.82
CA HIS A 95 9.30 7.16 -18.21
C HIS A 95 10.49 6.55 -18.94
N GLN A 96 10.26 5.54 -19.79
CA GLN A 96 11.24 5.22 -20.81
C GLN A 96 11.41 6.52 -21.58
N ALA A 97 12.64 7.04 -21.61
CA ALA A 97 12.95 8.18 -22.46
C ALA A 97 12.48 7.82 -23.88
N PRO A 98 11.78 8.74 -24.59
CA PRO A 98 11.39 8.48 -25.97
C PRO A 98 12.65 8.11 -26.76
N THR A 99 12.54 7.03 -27.54
CA THR A 99 13.58 6.60 -28.47
C THR A 99 13.57 7.48 -29.70
#